data_AF-A0A7V3I3F4-F1
#
_entry.id   AF-A0A7V3I3F4-F1
#
_cell.length_a   1.000
_cell.length_b   1.000
_cell.length_c   1.000
_cell.angle_alpha   90.00
_cell.angle_beta   90.00
_cell.angle_gamma   90.00
#
_symmetry.space_group_name_H-M   'P 1'
#
loop_
_entity.id
_entity.type
_entity.pdbx_description
1 polymer ?
#
loop_
_entity_poly.entity_id
_entity_poly.type
_entity_poly.pdbx_seq_one_letter_code
_entity_poly.pdbx_strand_id
1 'polypeptide(L)'
;KQSGLQGGKQSGLQGGRIEVVYQLTALERNEKLALRVDLDRDRPEIDTVTAIWKGADFQEREVYDLMGVVFVGHPNLRRILTPENWEGFPLRKDYVIPD
;
A
#
# COMPACT_ATOMS: atom_id res chain seq x y z
N LYS A 1 -38.56 24.11 -9.56
CA LYS A 1 -38.34 22.74 -9.03
C LYS A 1 -36.87 22.60 -8.69
N GLN A 2 -36.52 22.89 -7.43
CA GLN A 2 -35.20 22.62 -6.85
C GLN A 2 -35.27 21.26 -6.15
N SER A 3 -34.33 20.35 -6.45
CA SER A 3 -33.73 19.37 -5.54
C SER A 3 -32.76 18.55 -6.40
N GLY A 4 -31.46 18.84 -6.43
CA GLY A 4 -30.61 18.78 -5.25
C GLY A 4 -30.32 17.32 -4.89
N LEU A 5 -29.68 16.57 -5.81
CA LEU A 5 -29.08 15.29 -5.46
C LEU A 5 -27.86 15.57 -4.59
N GLN A 6 -28.06 15.47 -3.28
CA GLN A 6 -26.97 15.47 -2.31
C GLN A 6 -26.15 14.20 -2.55
N GLY A 7 -24.98 14.37 -3.17
CA GLY A 7 -23.93 13.38 -3.15
C GLY A 7 -23.64 13.03 -1.69
N GLY A 8 -23.80 11.75 -1.35
CA GLY A 8 -23.50 11.24 -0.02
C GLY A 8 -22.08 11.60 0.34
N LYS A 9 -21.93 12.48 1.33
CA LYS A 9 -20.65 12.82 1.93
C LYS A 9 -20.15 11.55 2.62
N GLN A 10 -19.31 10.76 1.95
CA GLN A 10 -18.62 9.66 2.61
C GLN A 10 -17.74 10.31 3.68
N SER A 11 -18.08 10.07 4.95
CA SER A 11 -17.29 10.53 6.08
C SER A 11 -15.90 9.91 5.93
N GLY A 12 -14.93 10.74 5.51
CA GLY A 12 -13.54 10.34 5.43
C GLY A 12 -13.15 9.72 6.76
N LEU A 13 -12.70 8.47 6.72
CA LEU A 13 -12.12 7.78 7.85
C LEU A 13 -10.90 8.60 8.30
N GLN A 14 -11.08 9.56 9.20
CA GLN A 14 -9.97 10.29 9.82
C GLN A 14 -9.34 9.37 10.88
N GLY A 15 -8.02 9.18 10.78
CA GLY A 15 -7.27 8.25 11.62
C GLY A 15 -7.37 6.80 11.12
N GLY A 16 -6.54 6.44 10.15
CA GLY A 16 -6.40 5.06 9.68
C GLY A 16 -4.96 4.55 9.84
N ARG A 17 -4.79 3.23 9.77
CA ARG A 17 -3.49 2.58 9.75
C ARG A 17 -3.34 1.73 8.49
N ILE A 18 -2.11 1.59 8.01
CA ILE A 18 -1.75 0.59 7.02
C ILE A 18 -0.78 -0.38 7.71
N GLU A 19 -1.10 -1.67 7.69
CA GLU A 19 -0.21 -2.70 8.22
C GLU A 19 0.57 -3.32 7.05
N VAL A 20 1.90 -3.21 7.07
CA VAL A 20 2.78 -3.94 6.15
C VAL A 20 3.17 -5.25 6.81
N VAL A 21 2.96 -6.37 6.12
CA VAL A 21 3.22 -7.72 6.64
C VAL A 21 4.25 -8.43 5.78
N TYR A 22 5.40 -8.73 6.36
CA TYR A 22 6.41 -9.60 5.76
C TYR A 22 6.24 -11.03 6.26
N GLN A 23 5.93 -11.94 5.34
CA GLN A 23 5.84 -13.38 5.64
C GLN A 23 7.17 -14.05 5.29
N LEU A 24 7.90 -14.47 6.32
CA LEU A 24 9.20 -15.10 6.21
C LEU A 24 9.07 -16.60 6.51
N THR A 25 9.79 -17.42 5.76
CA THR A 25 9.85 -18.87 5.99
C THR A 25 11.29 -19.31 6.13
N ALA A 26 11.61 -19.95 7.26
CA ALA A 26 12.89 -20.62 7.45
C ALA A 26 12.81 -22.00 6.79
N LEU A 27 13.31 -22.12 5.56
CA LEU A 27 13.14 -23.31 4.71
C LEU A 27 13.68 -24.60 5.36
N GLU A 28 14.82 -24.52 6.05
CA GLU A 28 15.46 -25.69 6.69
C GLU A 28 14.66 -26.25 7.86
N ARG A 29 13.95 -25.38 8.60
CA ARG A 29 13.17 -25.77 9.79
C ARG A 29 11.67 -25.87 9.51
N ASN A 30 11.24 -25.46 8.32
CA ASN A 30 9.83 -25.32 7.94
C ASN A 30 9.03 -24.45 8.93
N GLU A 31 9.68 -23.43 9.48
CA GLU A 31 9.07 -22.47 10.42
C GLU A 31 8.67 -21.21 9.68
N LYS A 32 7.55 -20.59 10.09
CA LYS A 32 7.02 -19.36 9.51
C LYS A 32 7.02 -18.25 10.55
N LEU A 33 7.40 -17.06 10.12
CA LEU A 33 7.38 -15.83 10.91
C LEU A 33 6.64 -14.75 10.12
N ALA A 34 5.75 -14.02 10.79
CA ALA A 34 5.13 -12.83 10.23
C ALA A 34 5.63 -11.60 10.99
N LEU A 35 6.33 -10.71 10.30
CA LEU A 35 6.69 -9.39 10.81
C LEU A 35 5.61 -8.40 10.36
N ARG A 36 4.99 -7.71 11.32
CA ARG A 36 3.91 -6.75 11.08
C ARG A 36 4.35 -5.37 11.53
N VAL A 37 4.14 -4.37 10.67
CA VAL A 37 4.50 -2.99 10.96
C VAL A 37 3.30 -2.11 10.69
N ASP A 38 2.80 -1.46 11.74
CA ASP A 38 1.74 -0.46 11.65
C ASP A 38 2.33 0.88 11.20
N LEU A 39 1.76 1.43 10.13
CA LEU A 39 2.12 2.71 9.56
C LEU A 39 0.95 3.70 9.65
N ASP A 40 1.29 4.98 9.78
CA ASP A 40 0.32 6.06 9.61
C ASP A 40 -0.21 6.04 8.17
N ARG A 41 -1.53 6.06 7.99
CA ARG A 41 -2.16 6.01 6.67
C ARG A 41 -1.93 7.27 5.84
N ASP A 42 -1.78 8.43 6.49
CA ASP A 42 -1.61 9.71 5.81
C ASP A 42 -0.19 9.86 5.26
N ARG A 43 0.78 9.22 5.94
CA ARG A 43 2.18 9.16 5.50
C ARG A 43 2.80 7.77 5.74
N PRO A 44 2.40 6.76 4.97
CA PRO A 44 2.88 5.40 5.17
C PRO A 44 4.28 5.23 4.55
N GLU A 45 5.30 5.36 5.38
CA GLU A 45 6.72 5.25 5.01
C GLU A 45 7.40 4.15 5.84
N ILE A 46 8.23 3.32 5.20
CA ILE A 46 9.05 2.29 5.85
C ILE A 46 10.35 2.07 5.07
N ASP A 47 11.41 1.61 5.72
CA ASP A 47 12.65 1.24 5.03
C ASP A 47 12.45 -0.01 4.15
N THR A 48 13.05 0.00 2.95
CA THR A 48 13.04 -1.16 2.06
C THR A 48 13.82 -2.33 2.66
N VAL A 49 13.34 -3.56 2.43
CA VAL A 49 14.12 -4.77 2.74
C VAL A 49 14.82 -5.37 1.52
N THR A 50 14.77 -4.70 0.36
CA THR A 50 15.44 -5.16 -0.88
C THR A 50 16.97 -5.27 -0.76
N ALA A 51 17.58 -4.59 0.20
CA ALA A 51 19.00 -4.77 0.53
C ALA A 51 19.28 -6.15 1.15
N ILE A 52 18.31 -6.71 1.89
CA ILE A 52 18.40 -8.00 2.57
C ILE A 52 17.88 -9.12 1.66
N TRP A 53 16.66 -8.94 1.10
CA TRP A 53 16.00 -9.92 0.24
C TRP A 53 15.64 -9.29 -1.11
N LYS A 54 16.39 -9.66 -2.15
CA LYS A 54 16.15 -9.16 -3.52
C LYS A 54 14.77 -9.51 -4.07
N GLY A 55 14.16 -10.59 -3.57
CA GLY A 55 12.78 -10.98 -3.93
C GLY A 55 11.71 -9.96 -3.52
N ALA A 56 12.03 -9.02 -2.63
CA ALA A 56 11.09 -7.99 -2.19
C ALA A 56 10.85 -6.88 -3.23
N ASP A 57 11.68 -6.75 -4.28
CA ASP A 57 11.60 -5.64 -5.27
C ASP A 57 10.19 -5.49 -5.86
N PHE A 58 9.65 -6.54 -6.48
CA PHE A 58 8.32 -6.47 -7.07
C PHE A 58 7.21 -6.37 -6.02
N GLN A 59 7.37 -7.00 -4.86
CA GLN A 59 6.35 -6.98 -3.80
C GLN A 59 6.21 -5.59 -3.19
N GLU A 60 7.33 -4.92 -2.89
CA GLU A 60 7.32 -3.55 -2.38
C GLU A 60 6.78 -2.56 -3.43
N ARG A 61 7.12 -2.76 -4.71
CA ARG A 61 6.56 -1.96 -5.80
C ARG A 61 5.05 -2.17 -6.01
N GLU A 62 4.55 -3.38 -5.84
CA GLU A 62 3.11 -3.68 -5.87
C GLU A 62 2.37 -2.96 -4.74
N VAL A 63 2.90 -3.03 -3.51
CA VAL A 63 2.31 -2.34 -2.35
C VAL A 63 2.36 -0.82 -2.53
N TYR A 64 3.45 -0.27 -3.07
CA TYR A 64 3.52 1.14 -3.46
C TYR A 64 2.42 1.50 -4.46
N ASP A 65 2.28 0.72 -5.53
CA ASP A 65 1.33 1.00 -6.60
C ASP A 65 -0.13 0.95 -6.14
N LEU A 66 -0.48 -0.05 -5.32
CA LEU A 66 -1.86 -0.34 -4.96
C LEU A 66 -2.32 0.25 -3.63
N MET A 67 -1.40 0.41 -2.68
CA MET A 67 -1.67 0.89 -1.31
C MET A 67 -0.97 2.22 -0.98
N GLY A 68 0.00 2.64 -1.78
CA GLY A 68 0.69 3.93 -1.62
C GLY A 68 1.69 3.97 -0.46
N VAL A 69 2.21 2.81 -0.04
CA VAL A 69 3.30 2.76 0.95
C VAL A 69 4.62 3.10 0.27
N VAL A 70 5.37 4.03 0.82
CA VAL A 70 6.68 4.43 0.31
C VAL A 70 7.77 3.63 1.01
N PHE A 71 8.56 2.90 0.22
CA PHE A 71 9.70 2.11 0.70
C PHE A 71 11.00 2.90 0.51
N VAL A 72 11.50 3.49 1.59
CA VAL A 72 12.70 4.35 1.60
C VAL A 72 13.94 3.52 1.25
N GLY A 73 14.74 4.03 0.31
CA GLY A 73 15.96 3.35 -0.15
C GLY A 73 15.74 2.28 -1.23
N HIS A 74 14.51 2.05 -1.68
CA HIS A 74 14.21 1.07 -2.73
C HIS A 74 14.87 1.48 -4.08
N PRO A 75 15.53 0.56 -4.81
CA PRO A 75 16.34 0.91 -5.97
C PRO A 75 15.54 1.42 -7.19
N ASN A 76 14.28 1.02 -7.32
CA ASN A 76 13.42 1.40 -8.45
C ASN A 76 11.94 1.46 -8.04
N LEU A 77 11.60 2.34 -7.11
CA LEU A 77 10.21 2.45 -6.63
C LEU A 77 9.34 3.19 -7.64
N ARG A 78 8.54 2.44 -8.39
CA ARG A 78 7.57 2.96 -9.38
C ARG A 78 6.39 2.02 -9.53
N ARG A 79 5.26 2.53 -10.04
CA ARG A 79 4.07 1.73 -10.38
C ARG A 79 4.41 0.57 -11.32
N ILE A 80 3.72 -0.55 -11.19
CA ILE A 80 4.02 -1.79 -11.95
C ILE A 80 2.77 -2.47 -12.53
N LEU A 81 1.62 -2.29 -11.89
CA LEU A 81 0.33 -2.86 -12.25
C LEU A 81 -0.60 -1.81 -12.85
N THR A 82 -0.59 -0.59 -12.31
CA THR A 82 -1.42 0.49 -12.84
C THR A 82 -0.68 1.33 -13.90
N PRO A 83 -1.41 1.98 -14.82
CA PRO A 83 -0.82 2.93 -15.75
C PRO A 83 -0.03 4.05 -15.05
N GLU A 84 0.98 4.59 -15.72
CA GLU A 84 1.84 5.65 -15.12
C GLU A 84 1.07 6.92 -14.74
N ASN A 85 -0.02 7.20 -15.45
CA ASN A 85 -0.91 8.33 -15.19
C ASN A 85 -2.07 8.01 -14.23
N TRP A 86 -2.04 6.86 -13.55
CA TRP A 86 -3.10 6.48 -12.61
C TRP A 86 -3.06 7.34 -11.35
N GLU A 87 -4.22 7.87 -10.96
CA GLU A 87 -4.39 8.67 -9.76
C GLU A 87 -4.96 7.82 -8.61
N GLY A 88 -4.38 7.98 -7.42
CA GLY A 88 -4.80 7.25 -6.22
C GLY A 88 -4.25 5.82 -6.10
N PHE A 89 -4.82 5.06 -5.16
CA PHE A 89 -4.34 3.75 -4.71
C PHE A 89 -5.51 2.75 -4.63
N PRO A 90 -5.73 1.92 -5.65
CA PRO A 90 -6.96 1.14 -5.83
C PRO A 90 -7.37 0.22 -4.67
N LEU A 91 -6.42 -0.28 -3.88
CA LEU A 91 -6.72 -1.20 -2.78
C LEU A 91 -7.01 -0.49 -1.45
N ARG A 92 -6.92 0.85 -1.40
CA ARG A 92 -7.36 1.61 -0.23
C ARG A 92 -8.89 1.57 -0.12
N LYS A 93 -9.39 1.50 1.11
CA LYS A 93 -10.82 1.34 1.39
C LYS A 93 -11.68 2.54 1.01
N ASP A 94 -11.06 3.71 0.90
CA ASP A 94 -11.68 4.97 0.47
C ASP A 94 -11.45 5.29 -1.00
N TYR A 95 -10.82 4.39 -1.75
CA TYR A 95 -10.63 4.60 -3.18
C TYR A 95 -11.99 4.57 -3.89
N VAL A 96 -12.30 5.67 -4.58
CA VAL A 96 -13.47 5.78 -5.45
C VAL A 96 -13.01 5.54 -6.88
N ILE A 97 -13.65 4.60 -7.56
CA ILE A 97 -13.38 4.31 -8.96
C ILE A 97 -13.82 5.53 -9.78
N PRO A 98 -12.93 6.14 -10.59
CA PRO A 98 -13.32 7.21 -11.51
C PRO A 98 -14.40 6.71 -12.47
N ASP A 99 -15.40 7.55 -12.75
CA ASP A 99 -16.52 7.25 -13.66
C ASP A 99 -16.07 6.92 -15.10
#